data_AF-A0A0M0BRM6-F1
#
_entry.id   AF-A0A0M0BRM6-F1
#
_cell.length_a   1.000
_cell.length_b   1.000
_cell.length_c   1.000
_cell.angle_alpha   90.00
_cell.angle_beta   90.00
_cell.angle_gamma   90.00
#
_symmetry.space_group_name_H-M   'P 1'
#
loop_
_entity.id
_entity.type
_entity.pdbx_description
1 polymer ?
#
loop_
_entity_poly.entity_id
_entity_poly.type
_entity_poly.pdbx_seq_one_letter_code
_entity_poly.pdbx_strand_id
1 'polypeptide(L)'
;MEENESESWFFRARAEADKGVSSGDRFIGIVIVAVSLLFIGIFVAHQICSTRFFTSKFGILEMVMLYGGLIAWIITGSLDGIFAKRFLSRLFDVFGGIIFILISLIWLLVVFPFEFAFFGDIFSEVLRFLVNWISNDIARGIMLMGTVLLCIGGVYSPIAYKFVSVKRFSRE
;
A
#
# COMPACT_ATOMS: atom_id res chain seq x y z
N MET A 1 -8.91 -41.37 -6.76
CA MET A 1 -7.63 -40.88 -6.21
C MET A 1 -7.52 -39.43 -6.64
N GLU A 2 -8.14 -38.54 -5.89
CA GLU A 2 -8.36 -37.12 -6.25
C GLU A 2 -7.83 -36.22 -5.12
N GLU A 3 -6.77 -36.67 -4.48
CA GLU A 3 -6.20 -36.08 -3.28
C GLU A 3 -4.69 -35.91 -3.53
N ASN A 4 -4.29 -34.81 -4.17
CA ASN A 4 -2.93 -34.24 -4.08
C ASN A 4 -2.63 -32.99 -4.93
N GLU A 5 -3.52 -32.50 -5.80
CA GLU A 5 -3.18 -31.30 -6.60
C GLU A 5 -3.15 -30.02 -5.73
N SER A 6 -4.04 -29.91 -4.74
CA SER A 6 -4.13 -28.77 -3.83
C SER A 6 -2.93 -28.65 -2.89
N GLU A 7 -2.43 -29.77 -2.35
CA GLU A 7 -1.18 -29.79 -1.59
C GLU A 7 0.00 -29.39 -2.50
N SER A 8 0.04 -29.94 -3.72
CA SER A 8 1.17 -29.76 -4.62
C SER A 8 1.42 -28.30 -5.06
N TRP A 9 0.38 -27.50 -5.33
CA TRP A 9 0.59 -26.11 -5.76
C TRP A 9 1.00 -25.19 -4.59
N PHE A 10 0.41 -25.39 -3.40
CA PHE A 10 0.70 -24.58 -2.23
C PHE A 10 2.12 -24.82 -1.71
N PHE A 11 2.55 -26.08 -1.64
CA PHE A 11 3.94 -26.42 -1.29
C PHE A 11 4.94 -25.87 -2.31
N ARG A 12 4.60 -25.88 -3.62
CA ARG A 12 5.43 -25.28 -4.67
C ARG A 12 5.53 -23.77 -4.55
N ALA A 13 4.41 -23.07 -4.34
CA ALA A 13 4.39 -21.62 -4.15
C ALA A 13 5.17 -21.19 -2.90
N ARG A 14 5.07 -21.96 -1.82
CA ARG A 14 5.86 -21.78 -0.60
C ARG A 14 7.35 -21.99 -0.85
N ALA A 15 7.74 -23.09 -1.49
CA ALA A 15 9.14 -23.39 -1.81
C ALA A 15 9.78 -22.34 -2.74
N GLU A 16 9.00 -21.77 -3.66
CA GLU A 16 9.45 -20.70 -4.55
C GLU A 16 9.59 -19.35 -3.81
N ALA A 17 8.69 -19.05 -2.88
CA ALA A 17 8.79 -17.86 -2.03
C ALA A 17 9.92 -17.97 -0.98
N ASP A 18 10.25 -19.19 -0.54
CA ASP A 18 11.35 -19.49 0.39
C ASP A 18 12.73 -19.47 -0.29
N LYS A 19 12.82 -19.29 -1.62
CA LYS A 19 14.10 -19.03 -2.34
C LYS A 19 14.79 -17.72 -1.90
N GLY A 20 14.18 -16.98 -0.98
CA GLY A 20 14.72 -15.80 -0.36
C GLY A 20 14.25 -14.52 -1.04
N VAL A 21 14.00 -13.50 -0.24
CA VAL A 21 13.70 -12.15 -0.70
C VAL A 21 15.02 -11.42 -0.95
N SER A 22 15.18 -10.85 -2.14
CA SER A 22 16.41 -10.12 -2.49
C SER A 22 16.63 -8.94 -1.53
N SER A 23 17.89 -8.55 -1.29
CA SER A 23 18.19 -7.42 -0.39
C SER A 23 17.52 -6.11 -0.85
N GLY A 24 17.38 -5.91 -2.17
CA GLY A 24 16.67 -4.76 -2.73
C GLY A 24 15.17 -4.78 -2.42
N ASP A 25 14.52 -5.93 -2.59
CA ASP A 25 13.10 -6.10 -2.25
C ASP A 25 12.86 -5.89 -0.75
N ARG A 26 13.79 -6.36 0.09
CA ARG A 26 13.71 -6.15 1.53
C ARG A 26 13.80 -4.68 1.92
N PHE A 27 14.73 -3.96 1.28
CA PHE A 27 14.89 -2.52 1.48
C PHE A 27 13.63 -1.76 1.10
N ILE A 28 13.02 -2.09 -0.05
CA ILE A 28 11.74 -1.48 -0.47
C ILE A 28 10.65 -1.72 0.58
N GLY A 29 10.50 -2.95 1.08
CA GLY A 29 9.54 -3.27 2.14
C GLY A 29 9.75 -2.44 3.42
N ILE A 30 11.00 -2.30 3.86
CA ILE A 30 11.36 -1.46 5.03
C ILE A 30 11.02 0.01 4.78
N VAL A 31 11.34 0.53 3.60
CA VAL A 31 11.00 1.92 3.22
C VAL A 31 9.49 2.14 3.23
N ILE A 32 8.70 1.19 2.71
CA ILE A 32 7.23 1.25 2.75
C ILE A 32 6.72 1.35 4.18
N VAL A 33 7.25 0.52 5.10
CA VAL A 33 6.87 0.57 6.52
C VAL A 33 7.23 1.92 7.13
N ALA A 34 8.46 2.39 6.93
CA ALA A 34 8.93 3.65 7.50
C ALA A 34 8.11 4.85 7.01
N VAL A 35 7.86 4.93 5.70
CA VAL A 35 7.06 6.00 5.09
C VAL A 35 5.60 5.93 5.56
N SER A 36 5.02 4.73 5.67
CA SER A 36 3.63 4.57 6.15
C SER A 36 3.48 5.00 7.60
N LEU A 37 4.42 4.64 8.47
CA LEU A 37 4.46 5.08 9.87
C LEU A 37 4.63 6.59 9.97
N LEU A 38 5.48 7.19 9.13
CA LEU A 38 5.64 8.64 9.05
C LEU A 38 4.34 9.34 8.68
N PHE A 39 3.62 8.84 7.66
CA PHE A 39 2.32 9.40 7.28
C PHE A 39 1.27 9.26 8.38
N ILE A 40 1.20 8.11 9.07
CA ILE A 40 0.34 7.95 10.25
C ILE A 40 0.67 9.02 11.29
N GLY A 41 1.95 9.21 11.61
CA GLY A 41 2.39 10.22 12.58
C GLY A 41 1.98 11.64 12.18
N ILE A 42 2.17 12.02 10.92
CA ILE A 42 1.76 13.31 10.36
C ILE A 42 0.25 13.51 10.48
N PHE A 43 -0.54 12.53 10.08
CA PHE A 43 -2.01 12.61 10.12
C PHE A 43 -2.53 12.66 11.56
N VAL A 44 -1.98 11.86 12.46
CA VAL A 44 -2.30 11.93 13.89
C VAL A 44 -1.94 13.29 14.47
N ALA A 45 -0.79 13.87 14.10
CA ALA A 45 -0.40 15.21 14.54
C ALA A 45 -1.40 16.27 14.06
N HIS A 46 -1.86 16.21 12.80
CA HIS A 46 -2.90 17.11 12.29
C HIS A 46 -4.21 17.01 13.08
N GLN A 47 -4.59 15.81 13.55
CA GLN A 47 -5.78 15.61 14.39
C GLN A 47 -5.60 16.18 15.80
N ILE A 48 -4.45 15.92 16.45
CA ILE A 48 -4.16 16.41 17.80
C ILE A 48 -4.07 17.94 17.81
N CYS A 49 -3.39 18.52 16.82
CA CYS A 49 -3.20 19.97 16.71
C CYS A 49 -4.39 20.71 16.09
N SER A 50 -5.44 20.01 15.65
CA SER A 50 -6.67 20.61 15.07
C SER A 50 -6.41 21.64 13.95
N THR A 51 -5.40 21.37 13.13
CA THR A 51 -4.88 22.24 12.06
C THR A 51 -5.84 22.49 10.87
N ARG A 52 -7.09 22.02 10.92
CA ARG A 52 -8.08 22.10 9.82
C ARG A 52 -7.72 21.33 8.54
N PHE A 53 -6.60 20.60 8.51
CA PHE A 53 -6.24 19.72 7.40
C PHE A 53 -7.33 18.67 7.10
N PHE A 54 -7.97 18.12 8.13
CA PHE A 54 -9.13 17.27 7.96
C PHE A 54 -10.42 18.11 7.94
N THR A 55 -11.18 17.96 6.85
CA THR A 55 -12.47 18.64 6.69
C THR A 55 -13.56 18.00 7.55
N SER A 56 -14.73 18.62 7.63
CA SER A 56 -15.91 18.04 8.30
C SER A 56 -16.40 16.72 7.69
N LYS A 57 -15.95 16.37 6.48
CA LYS A 57 -16.23 15.08 5.85
C LYS A 57 -15.36 13.94 6.37
N PHE A 58 -14.32 14.24 7.17
CA PHE A 58 -13.43 13.23 7.72
C PHE A 58 -14.07 12.55 8.94
N GLY A 59 -14.93 11.57 8.69
CA GLY A 59 -15.61 10.78 9.71
C GLY A 59 -14.88 9.49 10.05
N ILE A 60 -15.60 8.60 10.75
CA ILE A 60 -15.08 7.28 11.15
C ILE A 60 -14.71 6.43 9.93
N LEU A 61 -15.55 6.46 8.89
CA LEU A 61 -15.30 5.69 7.68
C LEU A 61 -14.03 6.16 6.96
N GLU A 62 -13.83 7.47 6.82
CA GLU A 62 -12.65 8.06 6.21
C GLU A 62 -11.38 7.75 7.03
N MET A 63 -11.48 7.74 8.36
CA MET A 63 -10.40 7.29 9.23
C MET A 63 -10.05 5.82 8.99
N VAL A 64 -11.05 4.93 8.90
CA VAL A 64 -10.83 3.52 8.61
C VAL A 64 -10.18 3.34 7.24
N MET A 65 -10.62 4.08 6.23
CA MET A 65 -10.03 4.00 4.89
C MET A 65 -8.59 4.52 4.87
N LEU A 66 -8.31 5.66 5.52
CA LEU A 66 -6.97 6.25 5.54
C LEU A 66 -6.00 5.41 6.37
N TYR A 67 -6.31 5.21 7.65
CA TYR A 67 -5.43 4.50 8.57
C TYR A 67 -5.38 3.01 8.29
N GLY A 68 -6.52 2.41 7.94
CA GLY A 68 -6.55 1.01 7.53
C GLY A 68 -5.69 0.79 6.28
N GLY A 69 -5.79 1.65 5.28
CA GLY A 69 -4.96 1.55 4.07
C GLY A 69 -3.46 1.62 4.38
N LEU A 70 -3.05 2.55 5.25
CA LEU A 70 -1.66 2.66 5.72
C LEU A 70 -1.23 1.42 6.53
N ILE A 71 -2.10 0.88 7.37
CA ILE A 71 -1.83 -0.36 8.12
C ILE A 71 -1.66 -1.55 7.17
N ALA A 72 -2.47 -1.66 6.12
CA ALA A 72 -2.32 -2.70 5.10
C ALA A 72 -0.96 -2.59 4.39
N TRP A 73 -0.49 -1.37 4.09
CA TRP A 73 0.86 -1.15 3.58
C TRP A 73 1.94 -1.56 4.57
N ILE A 74 1.77 -1.27 5.85
CA ILE A 74 2.70 -1.69 6.91
C ILE A 74 2.76 -3.21 7.01
N ILE A 75 1.62 -3.91 6.98
CA ILE A 75 1.58 -5.38 7.04
C ILE A 75 2.35 -5.98 5.87
N THR A 76 2.04 -5.54 4.64
CA THR A 76 2.70 -6.00 3.41
C THR A 76 4.21 -5.74 3.46
N GLY A 77 4.60 -4.49 3.76
CA GLY A 77 6.00 -4.09 3.86
C GLY A 77 6.77 -4.79 4.98
N SER A 78 6.11 -5.11 6.10
CA SER A 78 6.72 -5.85 7.21
C SER A 78 6.95 -7.31 6.84
N LEU A 79 5.96 -7.95 6.22
CA LEU A 79 6.06 -9.34 5.76
C LEU A 79 7.16 -9.49 4.72
N ASP A 80 7.23 -8.62 3.72
CA ASP A 80 8.27 -8.68 2.68
C ASP A 80 9.64 -8.17 3.16
N GLY A 81 9.67 -7.03 3.84
CA GLY A 81 10.91 -6.31 4.19
C GLY A 81 11.62 -6.86 5.42
N ILE A 82 10.87 -6.93 6.52
CA ILE A 82 11.42 -7.24 7.85
C ILE A 82 11.52 -8.74 8.03
N PHE A 83 10.40 -9.46 7.83
CA PHE A 83 10.32 -10.90 8.07
C PHE A 83 10.78 -11.75 6.89
N ALA A 84 10.95 -11.15 5.70
CA ALA A 84 11.26 -11.86 4.45
C ALA A 84 10.30 -13.03 4.16
N LYS A 85 9.03 -12.88 4.56
CA LYS A 85 7.93 -13.82 4.36
C LYS A 85 7.09 -13.44 3.14
N ARG A 86 7.72 -13.50 1.96
CA ARG A 86 7.08 -13.16 0.69
C ARG A 86 5.80 -13.93 0.43
N PHE A 87 5.74 -15.21 0.78
CA PHE A 87 4.53 -16.00 0.63
C PHE A 87 3.35 -15.42 1.40
N LEU A 88 3.55 -15.09 2.68
CA LEU A 88 2.50 -14.52 3.53
C LEU A 88 2.10 -13.12 3.06
N SER A 89 3.07 -12.30 2.62
CA SER A 89 2.79 -10.99 2.02
C SER A 89 1.86 -11.12 0.82
N ARG A 90 2.17 -12.05 -0.11
CA ARG A 90 1.34 -12.30 -1.29
C ARG A 90 -0.04 -12.84 -0.94
N LEU A 91 -0.16 -13.72 0.05
CA LEU A 91 -1.46 -14.18 0.51
C LEU A 91 -2.28 -13.01 1.08
N PHE A 92 -1.67 -12.18 1.93
CA PHE A 92 -2.35 -11.00 2.48
C PHE A 92 -2.83 -10.05 1.38
N ASP A 93 -1.97 -9.75 0.40
CA ASP A 93 -2.29 -8.90 -0.74
C ASP A 93 -3.47 -9.44 -1.56
N VAL A 94 -3.46 -10.76 -1.85
CA VAL A 94 -4.49 -11.44 -2.64
C VAL A 94 -5.81 -11.54 -1.89
N PHE A 95 -5.78 -11.84 -0.59
CA PHE A 95 -6.99 -12.07 0.21
C PHE A 95 -7.63 -10.79 0.77
N GLY A 96 -7.06 -9.62 0.51
CA GLY A 96 -7.76 -8.37 0.82
C GLY A 96 -6.89 -7.13 0.91
N GLY A 97 -5.57 -7.25 1.13
CA GLY A 97 -4.69 -6.10 1.34
C GLY A 97 -4.76 -5.08 0.21
N ILE A 98 -4.46 -5.49 -1.02
CA ILE A 98 -4.47 -4.61 -2.20
C ILE A 98 -5.88 -4.12 -2.52
N ILE A 99 -6.87 -5.01 -2.44
CA ILE A 99 -8.27 -4.68 -2.74
C ILE A 99 -8.77 -3.61 -1.76
N PHE A 100 -8.47 -3.76 -0.47
CA PHE A 100 -8.84 -2.80 0.55
C PHE A 100 -8.15 -1.46 0.33
N ILE A 101 -6.83 -1.45 0.09
CA ILE A 101 -6.08 -0.22 -0.23
C ILE A 101 -6.70 0.49 -1.45
N LEU A 102 -7.05 -0.25 -2.50
CA LEU A 102 -7.64 0.30 -3.71
C LEU A 102 -9.01 0.94 -3.42
N ILE A 103 -9.89 0.22 -2.71
CA ILE A 103 -11.20 0.74 -2.30
C ILE A 103 -11.05 1.98 -1.43
N SER A 104 -10.12 1.95 -0.46
CA SER A 104 -9.82 3.10 0.40
C SER A 104 -9.35 4.32 -0.39
N LEU A 105 -8.46 4.14 -1.36
CA LEU A 105 -7.98 5.23 -2.21
C LEU A 105 -9.08 5.80 -3.09
N ILE A 106 -9.90 4.96 -3.72
CA ILE A 106 -11.04 5.40 -4.52
C ILE A 106 -12.04 6.18 -3.65
N TRP A 107 -12.37 5.66 -2.47
CA TRP A 107 -13.28 6.33 -1.53
C TRP A 107 -12.74 7.70 -1.10
N LEU A 108 -11.48 7.75 -0.67
CA LEU A 108 -10.83 8.99 -0.25
C LEU A 108 -10.63 9.96 -1.41
N LEU A 109 -10.52 9.49 -2.65
CA LEU A 109 -10.47 10.35 -3.83
C LEU A 109 -11.83 10.98 -4.14
N VAL A 110 -12.93 10.23 -3.95
CA VAL A 110 -14.30 10.71 -4.18
C VAL A 110 -14.75 11.67 -3.08
N VAL A 111 -14.57 11.30 -1.81
CA VAL A 111 -14.97 12.14 -0.68
C VAL A 111 -14.01 13.33 -0.52
N PHE A 112 -12.72 13.08 -0.74
CA PHE A 112 -11.60 13.98 -0.56
C PHE A 112 -11.70 14.83 0.71
N PRO A 113 -11.54 14.22 1.89
CA PRO A 113 -11.75 14.88 3.17
C PRO A 113 -10.53 15.72 3.64
N PHE A 114 -9.66 16.14 2.73
CA PHE A 114 -8.39 16.82 3.02
C PHE A 114 -8.38 18.28 2.53
N GLU A 115 -7.71 19.14 3.27
CA GLU A 115 -7.44 20.55 2.93
C GLU A 115 -5.93 20.83 3.02
N PHE A 116 -5.25 20.66 1.89
CA PHE A 116 -3.79 20.75 1.78
C PHE A 116 -3.24 22.15 2.01
N ALA A 117 -4.08 23.19 1.97
CA ALA A 117 -3.67 24.53 2.40
C ALA A 117 -3.12 24.56 3.84
N PHE A 118 -3.55 23.62 4.70
CA PHE A 118 -3.11 23.50 6.09
C PHE A 118 -2.13 22.35 6.33
N PHE A 119 -1.70 21.64 5.28
CA PHE A 119 -0.78 20.51 5.43
C PHE A 119 0.58 20.92 6.04
N GLY A 120 1.01 22.15 5.75
CA GLY A 120 2.23 22.72 6.30
C GLY A 120 2.20 23.06 7.80
N ASP A 121 1.02 23.08 8.43
CA ASP A 121 0.82 23.72 9.75
C ASP A 121 1.49 22.97 10.92
N ILE A 122 1.78 21.68 10.75
CA ILE A 122 2.47 20.87 11.76
C ILE A 122 4.00 20.97 11.68
N PHE A 123 4.53 21.58 10.61
CA PHE A 123 5.96 21.61 10.32
C PHE A 123 6.60 22.92 10.76
N SER A 124 7.90 22.89 11.05
CA SER A 124 8.69 24.11 11.23
C SER A 124 8.75 24.92 9.94
N GLU A 125 9.03 26.21 10.02
CA GLU A 125 9.03 27.12 8.86
C GLU A 125 9.87 26.62 7.68
N VAL A 126 11.05 26.05 7.96
CA VAL A 126 11.95 25.49 6.94
C VAL A 126 11.32 24.30 6.22
N LEU A 127 10.69 23.38 6.96
CA LEU A 127 10.04 22.20 6.39
C LEU A 127 8.73 22.54 5.68
N ARG A 128 8.05 23.59 6.14
CA ARG A 128 6.79 24.07 5.56
C ARG A 128 6.94 24.46 4.09
N PHE A 129 8.07 25.05 3.71
CA PHE A 129 8.39 25.35 2.32
C PHE A 129 8.37 24.10 1.42
N LEU A 130 8.81 22.94 1.92
CA LEU A 130 8.87 21.70 1.15
C LEU A 130 7.50 21.11 0.81
N VAL A 131 6.45 21.52 1.53
CA VAL A 131 5.11 20.91 1.42
C VAL A 131 4.02 21.91 1.02
N ASN A 132 4.25 23.21 1.19
CA ASN A 132 3.26 24.26 0.89
C ASN A 132 2.89 24.37 -0.59
N TRP A 133 3.71 23.85 -1.50
CA TRP A 133 3.38 23.84 -2.93
C TRP A 133 2.35 22.77 -3.29
N ILE A 134 2.05 21.83 -2.38
CA ILE A 134 1.07 20.76 -2.59
C ILE A 134 -0.33 21.36 -2.40
N SER A 135 -1.02 21.61 -3.51
CA SER A 135 -2.43 22.01 -3.50
C SER A 135 -3.36 20.80 -3.44
N ASN A 136 -4.65 21.05 -3.16
CA ASN A 136 -5.68 20.00 -3.22
C ASN A 136 -5.71 19.29 -4.57
N ASP A 137 -5.54 20.04 -5.67
CA ASP A 137 -5.55 19.47 -7.03
C ASP A 137 -4.32 18.60 -7.28
N ILE A 138 -3.14 19.01 -6.80
CA ILE A 138 -1.91 18.21 -6.90
C ILE A 138 -2.08 16.92 -6.10
N ALA A 139 -2.58 17.01 -4.87
CA ALA A 139 -2.80 15.84 -4.02
C ALA A 139 -3.81 14.87 -4.65
N ARG A 140 -4.93 15.38 -5.19
CA ARG A 140 -5.90 14.56 -5.95
C ARG A 140 -5.25 13.90 -7.16
N GLY A 141 -4.42 14.64 -7.90
CA GLY A 141 -3.68 14.11 -9.04
C GLY A 141 -2.75 12.95 -8.66
N ILE A 142 -1.99 13.10 -7.57
CA ILE A 142 -1.12 12.05 -7.05
C ILE A 142 -1.92 10.83 -6.59
N MET A 143 -3.03 11.03 -5.87
CA MET A 143 -3.91 9.94 -5.43
C MET A 143 -4.55 9.20 -6.62
N LEU A 144 -4.98 9.93 -7.65
CA LEU A 144 -5.52 9.36 -8.88
C LEU A 144 -4.46 8.52 -9.60
N MET A 145 -3.24 9.06 -9.75
CA MET A 145 -2.13 8.34 -10.36
C MET A 145 -1.79 7.07 -9.56
N GLY A 146 -1.74 7.15 -8.22
CA GLY A 146 -1.55 6.00 -7.34
C GLY A 146 -2.64 4.95 -7.54
N THR A 147 -3.90 5.36 -7.58
CA THR A 147 -5.06 4.49 -7.84
C THR A 147 -4.91 3.76 -9.18
N VAL A 148 -4.56 4.47 -10.25
CA VAL A 148 -4.36 3.88 -11.58
C VAL A 148 -3.19 2.89 -11.57
N LEU A 149 -2.07 3.22 -10.94
CA LEU A 149 -0.92 2.32 -10.83
C LEU A 149 -1.27 1.05 -10.04
N LEU A 150 -2.06 1.16 -8.97
CA LEU A 150 -2.56 0.00 -8.21
C LEU A 150 -3.50 -0.86 -9.05
N CYS A 151 -4.40 -0.27 -9.84
CA CYS A 151 -5.24 -1.02 -10.77
C CYS A 151 -4.41 -1.80 -11.80
N ILE A 152 -3.43 -1.14 -12.42
CA ILE A 152 -2.55 -1.77 -13.40
C ILE A 152 -1.72 -2.89 -12.73
N GLY A 153 -1.11 -2.61 -11.58
CA GLY A 153 -0.28 -3.57 -10.84
C GLY A 153 -1.07 -4.78 -10.35
N GLY A 154 -2.31 -4.56 -9.92
CA GLY A 154 -3.24 -5.62 -9.48
C GLY A 154 -3.67 -6.55 -10.61
N VAL A 155 -3.81 -6.04 -11.85
CA VAL A 155 -4.14 -6.86 -13.02
C VAL A 155 -2.90 -7.52 -13.63
N TYR A 156 -1.79 -6.79 -13.70
CA TYR A 156 -0.56 -7.27 -14.33
C TYR A 156 0.11 -8.37 -13.50
N SER A 157 0.13 -8.28 -12.17
CA SER A 157 0.83 -9.25 -11.32
C SER A 157 0.32 -10.69 -11.47
N PRO A 158 -1.01 -10.97 -11.42
CA PRO A 158 -1.55 -12.31 -11.67
C PRO A 158 -1.27 -12.81 -13.09
N ILE A 159 -1.38 -11.93 -14.08
CA ILE A 159 -1.15 -12.26 -15.49
C ILE A 159 0.31 -12.66 -15.72
N ALA A 160 1.25 -11.85 -15.23
CA ALA A 160 2.68 -12.13 -15.33
C ALA A 160 3.04 -13.44 -14.62
N TYR A 161 2.45 -13.71 -13.45
CA TYR A 161 2.65 -14.97 -12.74
C TYR A 161 2.21 -16.19 -13.57
N LYS A 162 1.05 -16.08 -14.25
CA LYS A 162 0.53 -17.14 -15.14
C LYS A 162 1.39 -17.32 -16.40
N PHE A 163 1.91 -16.26 -17.00
CA PHE A 163 2.73 -16.38 -18.22
C PHE A 163 4.15 -16.88 -17.93
N VAL A 164 4.76 -16.47 -16.82
CA VAL A 164 6.09 -16.96 -16.41
C VAL A 164 6.04 -18.45 -16.08
N SER A 165 4.96 -18.94 -15.44
CA SER A 165 4.79 -20.37 -15.19
C SER A 165 4.67 -21.16 -16.50
N VAL A 166 3.86 -20.70 -17.45
CA VAL A 166 3.68 -21.33 -18.77
C VAL A 166 5.00 -21.39 -19.56
N LYS A 167 5.79 -20.31 -19.56
CA LYS A 167 7.07 -20.25 -20.31
C LYS A 167 8.17 -21.14 -19.71
N ARG A 168 8.09 -21.43 -18.41
CA ARG A 168 9.01 -22.37 -17.75
C ARG A 168 8.65 -23.82 -18.09
N PHE A 169 7.36 -24.13 -18.19
CA PHE A 169 6.85 -25.46 -18.57
C PHE A 169 7.09 -25.83 -20.04
N SER A 170 7.24 -24.86 -20.96
CA SER A 170 7.57 -25.17 -22.35
C SER A 170 9.06 -25.42 -22.61
N ARG A 171 9.91 -25.33 -21.58
CA ARG A 171 11.37 -25.54 -21.66
C ARG A 171 11.84 -26.82 -20.96
N GLU A 172 10.95 -27.51 -20.28
CA GLU A 172 11.13 -28.88 -19.75
C GLU A 172 10.44 -29.87 -20.69
#